data_AF-A0A1F3BZX1-F1
#
_entry.id   AF-A0A1F3BZX1-F1
#
_cell.length_a   1.000
_cell.length_b   1.000
_cell.length_c   1.000
_cell.angle_alpha   90.00
_cell.angle_beta   90.00
_cell.angle_gamma   90.00
#
_symmetry.space_group_name_H-M   'P 1'
#
loop_
_entity.id
_entity.type
_entity.pdbx_description
1 polymer ?
#
loop_
_entity_poly.entity_id
_entity_poly.type
_entity_poly.pdbx_seq_one_letter_code
_entity_poly.pdbx_strand_id
1 'polypeptide(L)'
;MNRSLLLLLALLPGVAAPADYVGAETCKACHPLAYEAWRHGPHARAIDSLPEARRKDARCTTCHAPDLEKGQDGVSCETCHGAGLVYAQAYVMRDPELARAVGLAEPGEKTCAACHTESTPSLGPFEYAKKLPLIEHGGDRAGRKNAEQAPRTDAPSRVPR
;
A
#
# COMPACT_ATOMS: atom_id res chain seq x y z
N MET A 1 -46.93 19.82 39.82
CA MET A 1 -47.06 19.92 38.36
C MET A 1 -45.73 20.39 37.81
N ASN A 2 -44.90 19.51 37.24
CA ASN A 2 -43.78 19.97 36.39
C ASN A 2 -43.59 18.97 35.27
N ARG A 3 -43.94 19.42 34.06
CA ARG A 3 -43.88 18.67 32.81
C ARG A 3 -42.45 18.81 32.29
N SER A 4 -41.57 17.86 32.60
CA SER A 4 -40.26 17.81 31.97
C SER A 4 -40.41 17.29 30.55
N LEU A 5 -40.27 18.22 29.60
CA LEU A 5 -40.25 18.00 28.17
C LEU A 5 -38.98 17.21 27.81
N LEU A 6 -39.12 15.92 27.53
CA LEU A 6 -38.03 15.08 27.02
C LEU A 6 -37.78 15.44 25.54
N LEU A 7 -36.74 16.23 25.31
CA LEU A 7 -36.15 16.45 23.99
C LEU A 7 -35.47 15.15 23.52
N LEU A 8 -36.12 14.43 22.61
CA LEU A 8 -35.54 13.34 21.84
C LEU A 8 -34.55 13.94 20.82
N LEU A 9 -33.27 13.97 21.19
CA LEU A 9 -32.18 14.25 20.28
C LEU A 9 -32.01 13.03 19.35
N ALA A 10 -32.49 13.13 18.11
CA ALA A 10 -32.33 12.08 17.11
C ALA A 10 -30.85 11.95 16.74
N LEU A 11 -30.22 10.82 17.12
CA LEU A 11 -28.93 10.39 16.58
C LEU A 11 -29.12 9.98 15.12
N LEU A 12 -28.74 10.85 14.20
CA LEU A 12 -28.52 10.48 12.81
C LEU A 12 -27.18 9.72 12.73
N PRO A 13 -27.15 8.43 12.31
CA PRO A 13 -25.90 7.74 12.08
C PRO A 13 -25.16 8.44 10.94
N GLY A 14 -23.94 8.92 11.22
CA GLY A 14 -23.06 9.46 10.20
C GLY A 14 -22.77 8.38 9.15
N VAL A 15 -23.07 8.68 7.88
CA VAL A 15 -22.68 7.82 6.76
C VAL A 15 -21.15 7.86 6.68
N ALA A 16 -20.48 6.80 7.10
CA ALA A 16 -19.06 6.65 6.87
C ALA A 16 -18.82 6.56 5.37
N ALA A 17 -18.00 7.46 4.82
CA ALA A 17 -17.56 7.36 3.43
C ALA A 17 -16.83 6.02 3.23
N PRO A 18 -17.02 5.33 2.08
CA PRO A 18 -16.27 4.12 1.78
C PRO A 18 -14.77 4.43 1.83
N ALA A 19 -14.01 3.60 2.56
CA ALA A 19 -12.56 3.70 2.55
C ALA A 19 -12.04 3.15 1.21
N ASP A 20 -11.24 3.94 0.50
CA ASP A 20 -10.57 3.49 -0.73
C ASP A 20 -9.49 2.43 -0.44
N TYR A 21 -9.13 2.27 0.84
CA TYR A 21 -8.17 1.30 1.34
C TYR A 21 -8.89 0.08 1.89
N VAL A 22 -8.46 -1.11 1.47
CA VAL A 22 -9.08 -2.40 1.83
C VAL A 22 -8.23 -3.22 2.81
N GLY A 23 -6.99 -2.81 3.02
CA GLY A 23 -6.03 -3.46 3.91
C GLY A 23 -5.50 -4.80 3.42
N ALA A 24 -4.39 -5.23 4.04
CA ALA A 24 -3.60 -6.36 3.58
C ALA A 24 -4.33 -7.72 3.64
N GLU A 25 -5.31 -7.90 4.55
CA GLU A 25 -6.11 -9.13 4.61
C GLU A 25 -6.95 -9.34 3.34
N THR A 26 -7.41 -8.26 2.71
CA THR A 26 -8.11 -8.35 1.42
C THR A 26 -7.17 -8.87 0.33
N CYS A 27 -5.94 -8.35 0.30
CA CYS A 27 -4.91 -8.78 -0.66
C CYS A 27 -4.51 -10.26 -0.49
N LYS A 28 -4.45 -10.73 0.77
CA LYS A 28 -4.09 -12.12 1.14
C LYS A 28 -5.01 -13.17 0.50
N ALA A 29 -6.28 -12.85 0.27
CA ALA A 29 -7.23 -13.77 -0.32
C ALA A 29 -6.78 -14.31 -1.69
N CYS A 30 -6.08 -13.49 -2.48
CA CYS A 30 -5.51 -13.87 -3.77
C CYS A 30 -3.97 -13.98 -3.76
N HIS A 31 -3.30 -13.25 -2.87
CA HIS A 31 -1.83 -13.21 -2.77
C HIS A 31 -1.30 -13.67 -1.41
N PRO A 32 -1.57 -14.92 -0.98
CA PRO A 32 -1.18 -15.39 0.34
C PRO A 32 0.34 -15.40 0.54
N LEU A 33 1.12 -15.75 -0.49
CA LEU A 33 2.58 -15.76 -0.41
C LEU A 33 3.17 -14.35 -0.27
N ALA A 34 2.61 -13.38 -1.00
CA ALA A 34 3.04 -11.99 -0.90
C ALA A 34 2.72 -11.42 0.48
N TYR A 35 1.51 -11.69 0.98
CA TYR A 35 1.09 -11.33 2.33
C TYR A 35 2.01 -11.94 3.39
N GLU A 36 2.34 -13.23 3.29
CA GLU A 36 3.22 -13.90 4.25
C GLU A 36 4.66 -13.36 4.22
N ALA A 37 5.18 -12.98 3.05
CA ALA A 37 6.46 -12.30 2.94
C ALA A 37 6.42 -10.90 3.57
N TRP A 38 5.38 -10.12 3.25
CA TRP A 38 5.19 -8.76 3.76
C TRP A 38 5.02 -8.72 5.29
N ARG A 39 4.10 -9.53 5.84
CA ARG A 39 3.74 -9.50 7.28
C ARG A 39 4.93 -9.80 8.20
N HIS A 40 5.89 -10.59 7.71
CA HIS A 40 7.11 -10.94 8.45
C HIS A 40 8.26 -9.99 8.17
N GLY A 41 8.13 -9.14 7.15
CA GLY A 41 9.10 -8.12 6.77
C GLY A 41 9.10 -6.90 7.69
N PRO A 42 10.10 -6.02 7.55
CA PRO A 42 10.23 -4.82 8.35
C PRO A 42 9.14 -3.76 8.07
N HIS A 43 8.59 -3.72 6.85
CA HIS A 43 7.56 -2.74 6.46
C HIS A 43 6.23 -2.95 7.19
N ALA A 44 5.75 -4.19 7.30
CA ALA A 44 4.54 -4.49 8.08
C ALA A 44 4.69 -4.11 9.56
N ARG A 45 5.91 -4.18 10.11
CA ARG A 45 6.24 -3.87 11.50
C ARG A 45 6.91 -2.51 11.68
N ALA A 46 6.84 -1.62 10.67
CA ALA A 46 7.61 -0.39 10.71
C ALA A 46 7.22 0.49 11.92
N ILE A 47 5.94 0.52 12.29
CA ILE A 47 5.47 1.28 13.46
C ILE A 47 6.04 0.76 14.79
N ASP A 48 6.41 -0.51 14.88
CA ASP A 48 6.94 -1.13 16.10
C ASP A 48 8.33 -0.61 16.47
N SER A 49 9.10 -0.10 15.48
CA SER A 49 10.40 0.51 15.75
C SER A 49 10.30 1.89 16.40
N LEU A 50 9.10 2.46 16.51
CA LEU A 50 8.88 3.74 17.19
C LEU A 50 8.49 3.51 18.66
N PRO A 51 8.99 4.36 19.59
CA PRO A 51 8.42 4.45 20.93
C PRO A 51 6.93 4.80 20.85
N GLU A 52 6.12 4.27 21.77
CA GLU A 52 4.66 4.49 21.80
C GLU A 52 4.28 5.97 21.65
N ALA A 53 4.99 6.86 22.36
CA ALA A 53 4.77 8.30 22.32
C ALA A 53 4.92 8.95 20.92
N ARG A 54 5.54 8.26 19.95
CA ARG A 54 5.78 8.74 18.57
C ARG A 54 4.93 8.04 17.52
N ARG A 55 4.18 6.98 17.87
CA ARG A 55 3.41 6.19 16.90
C ARG A 55 2.24 6.94 16.26
N LYS A 56 1.87 8.10 16.81
CA LYS A 56 0.85 9.01 16.25
C LYS A 56 1.42 10.35 15.78
N ASP A 57 2.75 10.54 15.86
CA ASP A 57 3.38 11.75 15.36
C ASP A 57 3.47 11.68 13.83
N ALA A 58 2.76 12.58 13.14
CA ALA A 58 2.72 12.63 11.68
C ALA A 58 4.11 12.66 11.03
N ARG A 59 5.10 13.27 11.70
CA ARG A 59 6.49 13.32 11.21
C ARG A 59 7.14 11.94 11.17
N CYS A 60 6.71 11.03 12.03
CA CYS A 60 7.19 9.65 12.09
C CYS A 60 6.32 8.72 11.24
N THR A 61 4.99 8.90 11.28
CA THR A 61 4.07 8.04 10.54
C THR A 61 4.12 8.25 9.03
N THR A 62 4.64 9.38 8.55
CA THR A 62 4.94 9.60 7.11
C THR A 62 5.79 8.47 6.50
N CYS A 63 6.61 7.78 7.31
CA CYS A 63 7.40 6.64 6.86
C CYS A 63 7.05 5.32 7.57
N HIS A 64 6.68 5.37 8.84
CA HIS A 64 6.47 4.16 9.64
C HIS A 64 5.04 3.62 9.58
N ALA A 65 4.06 4.44 9.20
CA ALA A 65 2.68 4.04 8.95
C ALA A 65 1.99 5.07 8.05
N PRO A 66 2.36 5.17 6.76
CA PRO A 66 1.92 6.29 5.90
C PRO A 66 0.39 6.33 5.73
N ASP A 67 -0.25 5.16 5.86
CA ASP A 67 -1.67 4.96 5.71
C ASP A 67 -2.41 4.81 7.06
N LEU A 68 -1.82 5.29 8.17
CA LEU A 68 -2.40 5.16 9.52
C LEU A 68 -3.80 5.76 9.62
N GLU A 69 -4.01 6.96 9.04
CA GLU A 69 -5.32 7.63 9.00
C GLU A 69 -6.33 6.88 8.11
N LYS A 70 -5.86 5.90 7.32
CA LYS A 70 -6.67 4.96 6.52
C LYS A 70 -6.84 3.61 7.22
N GLY A 71 -6.47 3.52 8.51
CA GLY A 71 -6.58 2.33 9.33
C GLY A 71 -5.53 1.26 9.06
N GLN A 72 -4.41 1.61 8.43
CA GLN A 72 -3.33 0.68 8.15
C GLN A 72 -2.13 0.95 9.07
N ASP A 73 -1.82 0.00 9.93
CA ASP A 73 -0.58 0.02 10.70
C ASP A 73 0.60 -0.40 9.81
N GLY A 74 1.75 0.26 9.99
CA GLY A 74 2.94 -0.04 9.20
C GLY A 74 2.89 0.48 7.76
N VAL A 75 3.92 0.14 6.98
CA VAL A 75 3.93 0.35 5.53
C VAL A 75 3.15 -0.80 4.90
N SER A 76 1.97 -0.47 4.38
CA SER A 76 0.97 -1.43 3.90
C SER A 76 1.21 -1.86 2.45
N CYS A 77 0.43 -2.83 1.94
CA CYS A 77 0.40 -3.15 0.51
C CYS A 77 0.08 -1.91 -0.33
N GLU A 78 -0.88 -1.12 0.16
CA GLU A 78 -1.47 0.02 -0.54
C GLU A 78 -0.56 1.26 -0.49
N THR A 79 0.39 1.31 0.46
CA THR A 79 1.47 2.32 0.46
C THR A 79 2.30 2.26 -0.81
N CYS A 80 2.55 1.05 -1.34
CA CYS A 80 3.33 0.84 -2.55
C CYS A 80 2.47 0.70 -3.80
N HIS A 81 1.31 0.03 -3.68
CA HIS A 81 0.46 -0.37 -4.80
C HIS A 81 -0.77 0.51 -5.02
N GLY A 82 -0.94 1.57 -4.22
CA GLY A 82 -2.10 2.46 -4.27
C GLY A 82 -3.34 1.87 -3.60
N ALA A 83 -4.40 2.66 -3.51
CA ALA A 83 -5.65 2.30 -2.85
C ALA A 83 -6.36 1.13 -3.54
N GLY A 84 -6.65 0.06 -2.80
CA GLY A 84 -7.04 -1.24 -3.34
C GLY A 84 -8.53 -1.46 -3.58
N LEU A 85 -9.41 -0.54 -3.19
CA LEU A 85 -10.87 -0.73 -3.27
C LEU A 85 -11.35 -1.23 -4.64
N VAL A 86 -10.81 -0.64 -5.71
CA VAL A 86 -11.23 -0.96 -7.09
C VAL A 86 -10.48 -2.16 -7.63
N TYR A 87 -9.15 -2.19 -7.54
CA TYR A 87 -8.38 -3.25 -8.16
C TYR A 87 -8.44 -4.59 -7.41
N ALA A 88 -8.75 -4.61 -6.10
CA ALA A 88 -8.82 -5.83 -5.32
C ALA A 88 -10.01 -6.74 -5.71
N GLN A 89 -10.96 -6.23 -6.48
CA GLN A 89 -12.05 -7.03 -7.02
C GLN A 89 -11.50 -8.12 -7.94
N ALA A 90 -11.92 -9.37 -7.73
CA ALA A 90 -11.34 -10.51 -8.42
C ALA A 90 -11.41 -10.43 -9.96
N TYR A 91 -12.45 -9.82 -10.52
CA TYR A 91 -12.57 -9.64 -11.98
C TYR A 91 -11.62 -8.56 -12.51
N VAL A 92 -11.26 -7.57 -11.69
CA VAL A 92 -10.28 -6.53 -12.03
C VAL A 92 -8.86 -7.08 -11.90
N MET A 93 -8.52 -7.71 -10.77
CA MET A 93 -7.16 -8.20 -10.51
C MET A 93 -6.72 -9.30 -11.50
N ARG A 94 -7.67 -9.99 -12.15
CA ARG A 94 -7.38 -10.99 -13.20
C ARG A 94 -7.01 -10.36 -14.55
N ASP A 95 -7.25 -9.07 -14.74
CA ASP A 95 -6.89 -8.32 -15.92
C ASP A 95 -5.83 -7.25 -15.53
N PRO A 96 -4.54 -7.49 -15.82
CA PRO A 96 -3.48 -6.56 -15.44
C PRO A 96 -3.60 -5.17 -16.08
N GLU A 97 -4.18 -5.09 -17.28
CA GLU A 97 -4.39 -3.81 -17.95
C GLU A 97 -5.48 -3.02 -17.23
N LEU A 98 -6.60 -3.67 -16.93
CA LEU A 98 -7.69 -3.06 -16.17
C LEU A 98 -7.25 -2.67 -14.76
N ALA A 99 -6.54 -3.54 -14.04
CA ALA A 99 -6.05 -3.27 -12.69
C ALA A 99 -5.17 -2.00 -12.65
N ARG A 100 -4.24 -1.86 -13.59
CA ARG A 100 -3.43 -0.64 -13.73
C ARG A 100 -4.27 0.56 -14.11
N ALA A 101 -5.19 0.41 -15.06
CA ALA A 101 -6.06 1.49 -15.51
C ALA A 101 -6.93 2.07 -14.39
N VAL A 102 -7.27 1.27 -13.38
CA VAL A 102 -8.09 1.69 -12.23
C VAL A 102 -7.31 1.95 -10.95
N GLY A 103 -5.97 2.04 -11.02
CA GLY A 103 -5.15 2.60 -9.94
C GLY A 103 -4.19 1.64 -9.23
N LEU A 104 -4.04 0.39 -9.70
CA LEU A 104 -2.93 -0.45 -9.22
C LEU A 104 -1.61 0.16 -9.68
N ALA A 105 -0.77 0.54 -8.71
CA ALA A 105 0.55 1.09 -8.97
C ALA A 105 1.61 -0.03 -9.05
N GLU A 106 2.50 0.10 -10.04
CA GLU A 106 3.77 -0.65 -10.06
C GLU A 106 4.84 0.22 -9.37
N PRO A 107 5.29 -0.14 -8.15
CA PRO A 107 6.25 0.69 -7.42
C PRO A 107 7.60 0.69 -8.11
N GLY A 108 8.22 1.88 -8.17
CA GLY A 108 9.58 2.07 -8.67
C GLY A 108 10.50 2.63 -7.60
N GLU A 109 11.74 2.94 -7.98
CA GLU A 109 12.75 3.50 -7.06
C GLU A 109 12.26 4.75 -6.30
N LYS A 110 11.47 5.60 -6.98
CA LYS A 110 10.87 6.79 -6.37
C LYS A 110 9.90 6.46 -5.23
N THR A 111 9.17 5.35 -5.31
CA THR A 111 8.28 4.89 -4.24
C THR A 111 9.08 4.59 -2.98
N CYS A 112 10.23 3.93 -3.13
CA CYS A 112 11.13 3.65 -2.01
C CYS A 112 11.78 4.94 -1.46
N ALA A 113 12.21 5.82 -2.36
CA ALA A 113 12.86 7.09 -2.03
C ALA A 113 11.92 8.11 -1.34
N ALA A 114 10.60 7.84 -1.27
CA ALA A 114 9.69 8.66 -0.48
C ALA A 114 10.02 8.62 1.04
N CYS A 115 10.57 7.49 1.51
CA CYS A 115 10.96 7.30 2.91
C CYS A 115 12.46 7.04 3.07
N HIS A 116 13.10 6.41 2.09
CA HIS A 116 14.52 6.10 2.10
C HIS A 116 15.35 7.24 1.48
N THR A 117 15.42 8.36 2.19
CA THR A 117 16.24 9.52 1.82
C THR A 117 17.46 9.65 2.74
N GLU A 118 18.42 10.48 2.35
CA GLU A 118 19.54 10.88 3.22
C GLU A 118 19.08 11.69 4.45
N SER A 119 17.89 12.30 4.39
CA SER A 119 17.33 13.13 5.45
C SER A 119 16.50 12.36 6.47
N THR A 120 16.19 11.08 6.23
CA THR A 120 15.39 10.27 7.16
C THR A 120 16.26 9.86 8.36
N PRO A 121 15.91 10.28 9.59
CA PRO A 121 16.69 9.91 10.77
C PRO A 121 16.73 8.40 10.96
N SER A 122 17.88 7.88 11.37
CA SER A 122 18.07 6.46 11.72
C SER A 122 18.05 5.46 10.55
N LEU A 123 18.14 5.93 9.30
CA LEU A 123 18.39 5.05 8.16
C LEU A 123 19.86 5.15 7.71
N GLY A 124 20.50 3.99 7.53
CA GLY A 124 21.77 3.91 6.83
C GLY A 124 21.60 4.14 5.32
N PRO A 125 22.69 4.22 4.54
CA PRO A 125 22.62 4.41 3.10
C PRO A 125 21.68 3.40 2.42
N PHE A 126 20.74 3.91 1.62
CA PHE A 126 19.81 3.10 0.86
C PHE A 126 20.31 2.91 -0.57
N GLU A 127 20.59 1.66 -0.93
CA GLU A 127 20.92 1.28 -2.30
C GLU A 127 19.77 0.46 -2.88
N TYR A 128 18.91 1.10 -3.69
CA TYR A 128 17.69 0.52 -4.23
C TYR A 128 17.90 -0.89 -4.80
N ALA A 129 18.87 -1.05 -5.70
CA ALA A 129 19.17 -2.33 -6.35
C ALA A 129 19.55 -3.46 -5.38
N LYS A 130 20.18 -3.13 -4.24
CA LYS A 130 20.57 -4.12 -3.21
C LYS A 130 19.43 -4.43 -2.24
N LYS A 131 18.51 -3.48 -2.04
CA LYS A 131 17.43 -3.60 -1.03
C LYS A 131 16.15 -4.18 -1.62
N LEU A 132 15.85 -3.93 -2.89
CA LEU A 132 14.65 -4.45 -3.56
C LEU A 132 14.47 -5.98 -3.42
N PRO A 133 15.50 -6.83 -3.55
CA PRO A 133 15.35 -8.28 -3.37
C PRO A 133 14.90 -8.70 -1.97
N LEU A 134 15.08 -7.85 -0.94
CA LEU A 134 14.69 -8.15 0.44
C LEU A 134 13.21 -7.89 0.71
N ILE A 135 12.58 -7.06 -0.12
CA ILE A 135 11.15 -6.76 -0.07
C ILE A 135 10.39 -7.44 -1.21
N GLU A 136 11.08 -8.22 -2.04
CA GLU A 136 10.45 -8.88 -3.17
C GLU A 136 9.47 -9.95 -2.66
N HIS A 137 8.19 -9.61 -2.73
CA HIS A 137 7.07 -10.45 -2.36
C HIS A 137 6.24 -10.87 -3.59
N GLY A 138 6.79 -10.63 -4.79
CA GLY A 138 6.23 -11.02 -6.08
C GLY A 138 6.89 -12.28 -6.64
N GLY A 139 6.07 -13.31 -6.89
CA GLY A 139 6.40 -14.40 -7.79
C GLY A 139 6.66 -15.75 -7.12
N ASP A 140 5.74 -16.68 -7.37
CA ASP A 140 6.15 -17.86 -8.10
C ASP A 140 7.15 -17.46 -9.19
N ARG A 141 8.39 -17.95 -9.07
CA ARG A 141 9.47 -17.72 -10.04
C ARG A 141 9.11 -18.13 -11.49
N ALA A 142 7.95 -18.74 -11.70
CA ALA A 142 7.42 -19.18 -12.99
C ALA A 142 6.83 -18.02 -13.81
N GLY A 143 6.05 -17.11 -13.21
CA GLY A 143 5.42 -16.00 -13.94
C GLY A 143 6.42 -15.00 -14.54
N ARG A 144 7.53 -14.75 -13.83
CA ARG A 144 8.60 -13.84 -14.28
C ARG A 144 9.42 -14.39 -15.45
N LYS A 145 9.62 -15.71 -15.51
CA LYS A 145 10.31 -16.35 -16.65
C LYS A 145 9.48 -16.20 -17.93
N ASN A 146 8.16 -16.39 -17.84
CA ASN A 146 7.27 -16.29 -18.99
C ASN A 146 7.12 -14.85 -19.51
N ALA A 147 7.20 -13.83 -18.64
CA ALA A 147 7.13 -12.43 -19.03
C ALA A 147 8.45 -11.91 -19.66
N GLU A 148 9.61 -12.35 -19.16
CA GLU A 148 10.93 -12.04 -19.75
C GLU A 148 11.11 -12.69 -21.13
N GLN A 149 10.40 -13.81 -21.39
CA GLN A 149 10.47 -14.61 -22.63
C GLN A 149 9.41 -14.22 -23.67
N ALA A 150 8.45 -13.34 -23.32
CA ALA A 150 7.49 -12.82 -24.27
C ALA A 150 8.22 -11.91 -25.28
N PRO A 151 7.96 -12.03 -26.60
CA PRO A 151 8.56 -11.14 -27.59
C PRO A 151 8.20 -9.69 -27.23
N ARG A 152 9.22 -8.86 -27.01
CA ARG A 152 9.03 -7.41 -26.88
C ARG A 152 8.52 -6.94 -28.23
N THR A 153 7.24 -6.63 -28.34
CA THR A 153 6.71 -5.96 -29.52
C THR A 153 7.26 -4.54 -29.49
N ASP A 154 8.16 -4.22 -30.41
CA ASP A 154 8.73 -2.88 -30.56
C ASP A 154 7.60 -1.87 -30.82
N ALA A 155 7.21 -1.13 -29.78
CA ALA A 155 6.33 0.02 -29.96
C ALA A 155 7.14 1.10 -30.71
N PRO A 156 6.62 1.66 -31.82
CA PRO A 156 7.38 2.62 -32.61
C PRO A 156 7.58 3.92 -31.82
N SER A 157 8.85 4.26 -31.56
CA SER A 157 9.25 5.55 -31.02
C SER A 157 8.82 6.67 -31.98
N ARG A 158 7.79 7.44 -31.62
CA ARG A 158 7.55 8.77 -32.20
C ARG A 158 7.68 9.81 -31.11
N VAL A 159 8.81 10.51 -31.12
CA VAL A 159 8.96 11.84 -30.51
C VAL A 159 8.77 12.85 -31.65
N PRO A 160 7.72 13.68 -31.68
CA PRO A 160 7.64 14.77 -32.63
C PRO A 160 8.54 15.95 -32.19
N ARG A 161 9.20 16.59 -33.17
CA ARG A 161 9.81 17.92 -33.04
C ARG A 161 8.74 19.00 -33.05
#